data_AF-A0A3P9MCZ6-F1
#
_entry.id   AF-A0A3P9MCZ6-F1
#
_cell.length_a   1.000
_cell.length_b   1.000
_cell.length_c   1.000
_cell.angle_alpha   90.00
_cell.angle_beta   90.00
_cell.angle_gamma   90.00
#
_symmetry.space_group_name_H-M   'P 1'
#
loop_
_entity.id
_entity.type
_entity.pdbx_description
1 polymer ?
#
loop_
_entity_poly.entity_id
_entity_poly.type
_entity_poly.pdbx_seq_one_letter_code
_entity_poly.pdbx_strand_id
1 'polypeptide(L)'
;MVTDFHKRPLQYTPVSIQGSDIEVEDSFKYLCVHLNKKLDWTHNTDALYKKGQSSLHLLRRLRSFGVCRPLLRTFQYSVVASVIHYAVACWGADSTDRDRKTLNKLKWIRFGSSCYFFSEERKSWDKARESCRAREADLVVINTKEENAFISALKNQSVWLGLSDRDLEGTWKWVDGSSLTLFWGSDQPDNSGEEDCGHIRNGFPGVWNDISCLSSMQWICEKEQMLFV
;
A
#
# COMPACT_ATOMS: atom_id res chain seq x y z
N MET A 1 -18.88 44.37 13.60
CA MET A 1 -18.73 44.41 12.13
C MET A 1 -18.43 42.98 11.70
N VAL A 2 -19.45 42.26 11.24
CA VAL A 2 -19.30 40.89 10.73
C VAL A 2 -19.02 41.03 9.23
N THR A 3 -17.80 40.74 8.79
CA THR A 3 -17.48 40.67 7.37
C THR A 3 -17.92 39.32 6.84
N ASP A 4 -18.94 39.35 6.01
CA ASP A 4 -19.45 38.22 5.26
C ASP A 4 -18.49 37.88 4.11
N PHE A 5 -18.00 36.64 4.09
CA PHE A 5 -17.09 36.08 3.08
C PHE A 5 -17.84 35.23 2.03
N HIS A 6 -19.08 35.58 1.68
CA HIS A 6 -19.68 35.04 0.46
C HIS A 6 -18.84 35.44 -0.77
N LYS A 7 -17.91 34.56 -1.16
CA LYS A 7 -17.25 34.57 -2.48
C LYS A 7 -18.34 34.71 -3.53
N ARG A 8 -18.37 35.84 -4.23
CA ARG A 8 -19.22 36.01 -5.41
C ARG A 8 -18.88 34.88 -6.39
N PRO A 9 -19.87 34.09 -6.86
CA PRO A 9 -19.59 33.10 -7.89
C PRO A 9 -19.04 33.82 -9.12
N LEU A 10 -17.92 33.34 -9.65
CA LEU A 10 -17.36 33.83 -10.91
C LEU A 10 -18.40 33.60 -12.01
N GLN A 11 -19.04 34.66 -12.48
CA GLN A 11 -19.89 34.62 -13.67
C GLN A 11 -18.96 34.55 -14.89
N TYR A 12 -18.85 33.36 -15.48
CA TYR A 12 -18.18 33.18 -16.76
C TYR A 12 -19.12 33.67 -17.87
N THR A 13 -18.64 34.53 -18.77
CA THR A 13 -19.33 34.84 -20.02
C THR A 13 -19.43 33.57 -20.87
N PRO A 14 -20.61 33.23 -21.42
CA PRO A 14 -20.75 32.08 -22.31
C PRO A 14 -19.78 32.19 -23.48
N VAL A 15 -19.08 31.09 -23.78
CA VAL A 15 -18.27 31.01 -25.01
C VAL A 15 -19.25 30.72 -26.14
N SER A 16 -19.43 31.67 -27.06
CA SER A 16 -20.27 31.47 -28.24
C SER A 16 -19.40 31.10 -29.44
N ILE A 17 -19.62 29.93 -30.05
CA ILE A 17 -19.00 29.56 -31.34
C ILE A 17 -20.09 29.72 -32.41
N GLN A 18 -19.80 30.50 -33.45
CA GLN A 18 -20.72 30.75 -34.57
C GLN A 18 -22.11 31.27 -34.15
N GLY A 19 -22.16 32.11 -33.09
CA GLY A 19 -23.40 32.75 -32.63
C GLY A 19 -24.34 31.84 -31.82
N SER A 20 -23.92 30.63 -31.48
CA SER A 20 -24.63 29.76 -30.53
C SER A 20 -23.88 29.68 -29.21
N ASP A 21 -24.57 29.89 -28.10
CA ASP A 21 -24.00 29.72 -26.76
C ASP A 21 -23.69 28.24 -26.51
N ILE A 22 -22.47 27.97 -26.06
CA ILE A 22 -22.05 26.61 -25.73
C ILE A 22 -22.47 26.29 -24.30
N GLU A 23 -23.18 25.19 -24.12
CA GLU A 23 -23.45 24.63 -22.80
C GLU A 23 -22.12 24.31 -22.11
N VAL A 24 -21.86 24.98 -20.99
CA VAL A 24 -20.63 24.77 -20.23
C VAL A 24 -20.78 23.50 -19.40
N GLU A 25 -20.30 22.39 -19.93
CA GLU A 25 -20.32 21.10 -19.23
C GLU A 25 -19.46 21.15 -17.95
N ASP A 26 -20.03 20.71 -16.83
CA ASP A 26 -19.36 20.76 -15.51
C ASP A 26 -18.22 19.73 -15.37
N SER A 27 -18.25 18.69 -16.21
CA SER A 27 -17.22 17.67 -16.29
C SER A 27 -17.25 16.96 -17.63
N PHE A 28 -16.09 16.61 -18.18
CA PHE A 28 -16.00 15.80 -19.41
C PHE A 28 -14.91 14.73 -19.29
N LYS A 29 -15.02 13.67 -20.10
CA LYS A 29 -14.04 12.58 -20.13
C LYS A 29 -13.19 12.68 -21.39
N TYR A 30 -11.87 12.76 -21.24
CA TYR A 30 -10.91 12.77 -22.34
C TYR A 30 -9.80 11.76 -22.09
N LEU A 31 -9.57 10.84 -23.04
CA LEU A 31 -8.54 9.80 -22.94
C LEU A 31 -8.52 9.05 -21.60
N CYS A 32 -9.71 8.68 -21.10
CA CYS A 32 -9.93 8.03 -19.79
C CYS A 32 -9.65 8.89 -18.55
N VAL A 33 -9.37 10.18 -18.72
CA VAL A 33 -9.26 11.16 -17.64
C VAL A 33 -10.57 11.93 -17.54
N HIS A 34 -11.13 12.00 -16.34
CA HIS A 34 -12.29 12.80 -16.00
C HIS A 34 -11.84 14.20 -15.57
N LEU A 35 -12.19 15.22 -16.33
CA LEU A 35 -11.82 16.60 -16.06
C LEU A 35 -13.07 17.32 -15.58
N ASN A 36 -13.05 17.84 -14.35
CA ASN A 36 -14.13 18.66 -13.80
C ASN A 36 -13.68 20.12 -13.63
N LYS A 37 -14.65 21.03 -13.48
CA LYS A 37 -14.38 22.47 -13.28
C LYS A 37 -13.52 22.79 -12.05
N LYS A 38 -13.46 21.89 -11.05
CA LYS A 38 -12.63 22.06 -9.86
C LYS A 38 -11.19 21.58 -10.07
N LEU A 39 -10.91 20.96 -11.23
CA LEU A 39 -9.67 20.24 -11.53
C LEU A 39 -9.30 19.26 -10.41
N ASP A 40 -10.30 18.64 -9.78
CA ASP A 40 -10.07 17.60 -8.79
C ASP A 40 -9.72 16.27 -9.47
N TRP A 41 -8.83 15.51 -8.84
CA TRP A 41 -8.30 14.26 -9.39
C TRP A 41 -8.84 13.02 -8.67
N THR A 42 -9.78 13.18 -7.74
CA THR A 42 -10.28 12.07 -6.91
C THR A 42 -10.94 10.99 -7.76
N HIS A 43 -11.81 11.37 -8.70
CA HIS A 43 -12.45 10.40 -9.60
C HIS A 43 -11.42 9.63 -10.42
N ASN A 44 -10.41 10.32 -10.95
CA ASN A 44 -9.32 9.72 -11.73
C ASN A 44 -8.47 8.77 -10.89
N THR A 45 -8.15 9.18 -9.67
CA THR A 45 -7.35 8.42 -8.72
C THR A 45 -8.09 7.15 -8.30
N ASP A 46 -9.38 7.24 -7.98
CA ASP A 46 -10.21 6.08 -7.63
C ASP A 46 -10.34 5.11 -8.83
N ALA A 47 -10.55 5.65 -10.03
CA ALA A 47 -10.62 4.85 -11.25
C ALA A 47 -9.29 4.16 -11.57
N LEU A 48 -8.16 4.86 -11.42
CA LEU A 48 -6.82 4.32 -11.62
C LEU A 48 -6.49 3.26 -10.57
N TYR A 49 -6.82 3.51 -9.30
CA TYR A 49 -6.64 2.54 -8.22
C TYR A 49 -7.44 1.25 -8.49
N LYS A 50 -8.72 1.37 -8.84
CA LYS A 50 -9.57 0.23 -9.22
C LYS A 50 -9.01 -0.53 -10.42
N LYS A 51 -8.54 0.17 -11.45
CA LYS A 51 -7.92 -0.45 -12.63
C LYS A 51 -6.62 -1.16 -12.26
N GLY A 52 -5.78 -0.56 -11.42
CA GLY A 52 -4.56 -1.17 -10.89
C GLY A 52 -4.87 -2.46 -10.11
N GLN A 53 -5.86 -2.45 -9.22
CA GLN A 53 -6.32 -3.65 -8.50
C GLN A 53 -6.84 -4.73 -9.45
N SER A 54 -7.63 -4.36 -10.46
CA SER A 54 -8.13 -5.31 -11.47
C SER A 54 -7.00 -5.93 -12.30
N SER A 55 -6.01 -5.13 -12.71
CA SER A 55 -4.85 -5.63 -13.46
C SER A 55 -3.99 -6.57 -12.61
N LEU A 56 -3.81 -6.26 -11.31
CA LEU A 56 -3.16 -7.17 -10.37
C LEU A 56 -3.95 -8.48 -10.21
N HIS A 57 -5.29 -8.42 -10.16
CA HIS A 57 -6.13 -9.62 -10.14
C HIS A 57 -6.01 -10.45 -11.42
N LEU A 58 -5.98 -9.81 -12.60
CA LEU A 58 -5.78 -10.51 -13.86
C LEU A 58 -4.39 -11.18 -13.93
N LEU A 59 -3.34 -10.48 -13.51
CA LEU A 59 -1.99 -11.04 -13.41
C LEU A 59 -1.98 -12.29 -12.50
N ARG A 60 -2.68 -12.26 -11.37
CA ARG A 60 -2.87 -13.42 -10.48
C ARG A 60 -3.55 -14.60 -11.19
N ARG A 61 -4.62 -14.34 -11.96
CA ARG A 61 -5.31 -15.39 -12.73
C ARG A 61 -4.42 -15.97 -13.83
N LEU A 62 -3.72 -15.14 -14.58
CA LEU A 62 -2.80 -15.60 -15.63
C LEU A 62 -1.67 -16.46 -15.05
N ARG A 63 -1.14 -16.09 -13.88
CA ARG A 63 -0.18 -16.93 -13.14
C ARG A 63 -0.77 -18.31 -12.80
N SER A 64 -2.02 -18.38 -12.33
CA SER A 64 -2.68 -19.67 -12.01
C SER A 64 -2.89 -20.58 -13.22
N PHE A 65 -2.90 -20.03 -14.44
CA PHE A 65 -2.97 -20.79 -15.69
C PHE A 65 -1.60 -21.20 -16.24
N GLY A 66 -0.52 -21.03 -15.48
CA GLY A 66 0.82 -21.41 -15.91
C GLY A 66 1.44 -20.50 -16.98
N VAL A 67 0.93 -19.28 -17.15
CA VAL A 67 1.50 -18.31 -18.10
C VAL A 67 2.94 -18.00 -17.72
N CYS A 68 3.84 -18.04 -18.70
CA CYS A 68 5.27 -17.89 -18.46
C CYS A 68 5.62 -16.49 -17.91
N ARG A 69 6.63 -16.47 -17.04
CA ARG A 69 7.07 -15.27 -16.31
C ARG A 69 7.46 -14.08 -17.21
N PRO A 70 8.12 -14.26 -18.37
CA PRO A 70 8.43 -13.14 -19.27
C PRO A 70 7.18 -12.41 -19.79
N LEU A 71 6.11 -13.16 -20.10
CA LEU A 71 4.87 -12.58 -20.62
C LEU A 71 4.12 -11.81 -19.54
N LEU A 72 4.06 -12.35 -18.31
CA LEU A 72 3.49 -11.64 -17.14
C LEU A 72 4.27 -10.34 -16.84
N ARG A 73 5.60 -10.38 -16.98
CA ARG A 73 6.48 -9.23 -16.81
C ARG A 73 6.17 -8.16 -17.86
N THR A 74 6.13 -8.53 -19.13
CA THR A 74 5.78 -7.59 -20.21
C THR A 74 4.44 -6.93 -19.94
N PHE A 75 3.42 -7.70 -19.54
CA PHE A 75 2.10 -7.15 -19.20
C PHE A 75 2.14 -6.19 -18.01
N GLN A 76 2.87 -6.52 -16.94
CA GLN A 76 3.01 -5.66 -15.76
C GLN A 76 3.66 -4.31 -16.12
N TYR A 77 4.75 -4.32 -16.90
CA TYR A 77 5.45 -3.09 -17.26
C TYR A 77 4.68 -2.26 -18.30
N SER A 78 4.11 -2.91 -19.32
CA SER A 78 3.46 -2.22 -20.45
C SER A 78 2.06 -1.71 -20.13
N VAL A 79 1.34 -2.34 -19.19
CA VAL A 79 -0.07 -2.03 -18.89
C VAL A 79 -0.27 -1.43 -17.50
N VAL A 80 0.49 -1.88 -16.49
CA VAL A 80 0.24 -1.48 -15.09
C VAL A 80 1.20 -0.39 -14.65
N ALA A 81 2.50 -0.61 -14.82
CA ALA A 81 3.52 0.33 -14.38
C ALA A 81 3.50 1.61 -15.22
N SER A 82 3.34 1.51 -16.54
CA SER A 82 3.25 2.66 -17.46
C SER A 82 2.07 3.56 -17.10
N VAL A 83 0.87 3.00 -16.91
CA VAL A 83 -0.34 3.77 -16.61
C VAL A 83 -0.23 4.47 -15.26
N ILE A 84 0.33 3.81 -14.24
CA ILE A 84 0.55 4.44 -12.93
C ILE A 84 1.62 5.54 -13.03
N HIS A 85 2.72 5.28 -13.74
CA HIS A 85 3.82 6.23 -13.86
C HIS A 85 3.41 7.50 -14.62
N TYR A 86 2.75 7.35 -15.77
CA TYR A 86 2.28 8.49 -16.57
C TYR A 86 1.13 9.23 -15.88
N ALA A 87 0.22 8.55 -15.21
CA ALA A 87 -0.84 9.22 -14.45
C ALA A 87 -0.29 10.04 -13.27
N VAL A 88 0.70 9.51 -12.53
CA VAL A 88 1.38 10.25 -11.46
C VAL A 88 2.16 11.46 -12.02
N ALA A 89 2.80 11.32 -13.18
CA ALA A 89 3.50 12.43 -13.84
C ALA A 89 2.54 13.53 -14.33
N CYS A 90 1.36 13.16 -14.86
CA CYS A 90 0.36 14.13 -15.34
C CYS A 90 -0.43 14.79 -14.20
N TRP A 91 -0.62 14.14 -13.05
CA TRP A 91 -1.51 14.61 -11.96
C TRP A 91 -0.77 15.07 -10.70
N GLY A 92 0.55 14.83 -10.61
CA GLY A 92 1.32 14.95 -9.37
C GLY A 92 1.33 16.34 -8.73
N ALA A 93 1.21 17.42 -9.52
CA ALA A 93 1.31 18.79 -9.02
C ALA A 93 0.07 19.27 -8.23
N ASP A 94 -1.13 18.79 -8.57
CA ASP A 94 -2.41 19.23 -7.96
C ASP A 94 -3.14 18.10 -7.18
N SER A 95 -2.48 16.97 -6.97
CA SER A 95 -3.05 15.82 -6.25
C SER A 95 -3.23 16.09 -4.74
N THR A 96 -4.43 15.87 -4.23
CA THR A 96 -4.73 16.05 -2.80
C THR A 96 -3.92 15.06 -1.94
N ASP A 97 -3.72 15.35 -0.66
CA ASP A 97 -3.06 14.40 0.27
C ASP A 97 -3.79 13.04 0.31
N ARG A 98 -5.12 13.04 0.13
CA ARG A 98 -5.94 11.82 0.04
C ARG A 98 -5.61 11.01 -1.21
N ASP A 99 -5.46 11.67 -2.36
CA ASP A 99 -5.13 11.02 -3.62
C ASP A 99 -3.71 10.43 -3.59
N ARG A 100 -2.75 11.19 -3.04
CA ARG A 100 -1.37 10.71 -2.83
C ARG A 100 -1.31 9.50 -1.91
N LYS A 101 -2.04 9.50 -0.78
CA LYS A 101 -2.17 8.32 0.09
C LYS A 101 -2.76 7.13 -0.66
N THR A 102 -3.81 7.35 -1.44
CA THR A 102 -4.48 6.29 -2.22
C THR A 102 -3.57 5.67 -3.27
N LEU A 103 -2.76 6.48 -3.96
CA LEU A 103 -1.76 5.99 -4.92
C LEU A 103 -0.57 5.31 -4.23
N ASN A 104 -0.15 5.81 -3.06
CA ASN A 104 0.89 5.18 -2.25
C ASN A 104 0.49 3.79 -1.75
N LYS A 105 -0.81 3.46 -1.64
CA LYS A 105 -1.28 2.08 -1.38
C LYS A 105 -0.94 1.08 -2.50
N LEU A 106 -0.49 1.55 -3.66
CA LEU A 106 0.03 0.69 -4.74
C LEU A 106 1.56 0.60 -4.71
N LYS A 107 2.23 1.43 -3.90
CA LYS A 107 3.69 1.58 -3.91
C LYS A 107 4.33 0.58 -2.96
N TRP A 108 5.09 -0.34 -3.54
CA TRP A 108 6.03 -1.18 -2.81
C TRP A 108 7.36 -0.41 -2.69
N ILE A 109 7.97 -0.44 -1.50
CA ILE A 109 9.29 0.14 -1.25
C ILE A 109 10.33 -0.97 -1.40
N ARG A 110 11.44 -0.71 -2.09
CA ARG A 110 12.51 -1.69 -2.25
C ARG A 110 13.58 -1.50 -1.18
N PHE A 111 14.02 -2.61 -0.59
CA PHE A 111 15.21 -2.66 0.26
C PHE A 111 15.88 -4.02 0.10
N GLY A 112 17.19 -4.03 -0.14
CA GLY A 112 17.91 -5.26 -0.51
C GLY A 112 17.28 -5.95 -1.73
N SER A 113 17.08 -7.27 -1.61
CA SER A 113 16.41 -8.14 -2.58
C SER A 113 14.92 -8.33 -2.30
N SER A 114 14.29 -7.46 -1.50
CA SER A 114 12.87 -7.58 -1.13
C SER A 114 12.09 -6.30 -1.45
N CYS A 115 10.78 -6.48 -1.57
CA CYS A 115 9.81 -5.41 -1.74
C CYS A 115 8.83 -5.41 -0.57
N TYR A 116 8.57 -4.23 -0.01
CA TYR A 116 7.79 -4.04 1.21
C TYR A 116 6.55 -3.19 0.93
N PHE A 117 5.40 -3.63 1.43
CA PHE A 117 4.16 -2.87 1.44
C PHE A 117 3.77 -2.56 2.88
N PHE A 118 3.51 -1.29 3.17
CA PHE A 118 3.17 -0.82 4.50
C PHE A 118 1.67 -0.51 4.57
N SER A 119 0.95 -1.14 5.47
CA SER A 119 -0.49 -0.88 5.62
C SER A 119 -0.76 0.48 6.27
N GLU A 120 -1.92 1.05 5.93
CA GLU A 120 -2.54 2.16 6.67
C GLU A 120 -3.65 1.64 7.60
N GLU A 121 -4.33 0.58 7.19
CA GLU A 121 -5.37 -0.10 7.96
C GLU A 121 -4.78 -0.93 9.11
N ARG A 122 -5.63 -1.27 10.07
CA ARG A 122 -5.30 -2.14 11.21
C ARG A 122 -6.12 -3.43 11.15
N LYS A 123 -5.48 -4.58 11.39
CA LYS A 123 -6.12 -5.91 11.37
C LYS A 123 -5.47 -6.82 12.43
N SER A 124 -6.14 -7.92 12.77
CA SER A 124 -5.53 -9.03 13.50
C SER A 124 -4.43 -9.70 12.69
N TRP A 125 -3.55 -10.46 13.34
CA TRP A 125 -2.41 -11.09 12.69
C TRP A 125 -2.84 -11.97 11.49
N ASP A 126 -3.84 -12.83 11.69
CA ASP A 126 -4.36 -13.70 10.62
C ASP A 126 -4.92 -12.91 9.43
N LYS A 127 -5.65 -11.82 9.70
CA LYS A 127 -6.24 -10.96 8.67
C LYS A 127 -5.20 -10.08 7.97
N ALA A 128 -4.15 -9.70 8.68
CA ALA A 128 -2.98 -9.04 8.10
C ALA A 128 -2.24 -10.01 7.16
N ARG A 129 -2.00 -11.24 7.58
CA ARG A 129 -1.38 -12.29 6.78
C ARG A 129 -2.20 -12.63 5.52
N GLU A 130 -3.51 -12.77 5.65
CA GLU A 130 -4.43 -12.96 4.53
C GLU A 130 -4.32 -11.81 3.52
N SER A 131 -4.22 -10.58 3.99
CA SER A 131 -4.03 -9.38 3.16
C SER A 131 -2.70 -9.39 2.39
N CYS A 132 -1.61 -9.87 3.01
CA CYS A 132 -0.33 -10.04 2.34
C CYS A 132 -0.36 -11.15 1.30
N ARG A 133 -0.93 -12.31 1.65
CA ARG A 133 -1.09 -13.46 0.74
C ARG A 133 -1.95 -13.13 -0.47
N ALA A 134 -3.00 -12.34 -0.29
CA ALA A 134 -3.81 -11.80 -1.38
C ALA A 134 -3.01 -10.92 -2.35
N ARG A 135 -1.80 -10.47 -1.97
CA ARG A 135 -0.87 -9.66 -2.77
C ARG A 135 0.36 -10.42 -3.26
N GLU A 136 0.34 -11.76 -3.18
CA GLU A 136 1.49 -12.64 -3.51
C GLU A 136 2.74 -12.29 -2.69
N ALA A 137 2.52 -12.02 -1.41
CA ALA A 137 3.51 -11.71 -0.39
C ALA A 137 3.16 -12.50 0.89
N ASP A 138 3.96 -12.40 1.93
CA ASP A 138 3.57 -12.81 3.28
C ASP A 138 3.87 -11.65 4.25
N LEU A 139 3.56 -11.80 5.54
CA LEU A 139 4.00 -10.84 6.55
C LEU A 139 5.53 -10.75 6.55
N VAL A 140 6.05 -9.57 6.89
CA VAL A 140 7.49 -9.29 6.84
C VAL A 140 8.33 -10.24 7.71
N VAL A 141 9.47 -10.65 7.17
CA VAL A 141 10.43 -11.56 7.81
C VAL A 141 11.76 -10.83 7.95
N ILE A 142 12.08 -10.40 9.17
CA ILE A 142 13.26 -9.58 9.39
C ILE A 142 14.45 -10.47 9.73
N ASN A 143 15.37 -10.63 8.78
CA ASN A 143 16.52 -11.53 8.94
C ASN A 143 17.83 -10.80 9.22
N THR A 144 17.88 -9.48 9.00
CA THR A 144 19.11 -8.67 9.14
C THR A 144 18.91 -7.42 9.99
N LYS A 145 20.00 -6.93 10.57
CA LYS A 145 19.99 -5.69 11.37
C LYS A 145 19.66 -4.48 10.48
N GLU A 146 20.15 -4.49 9.25
CA GLU A 146 19.96 -3.44 8.26
C GLU A 146 18.48 -3.34 7.84
N GLU A 147 17.82 -4.48 7.67
CA GLU A 147 16.39 -4.56 7.41
C GLU A 147 15.55 -4.09 8.59
N ASN A 148 15.89 -4.52 9.81
CA ASN A 148 15.21 -4.05 11.02
C ASN A 148 15.31 -2.52 11.15
N ALA A 149 16.50 -1.96 10.89
CA ALA A 149 16.71 -0.51 10.88
C ALA A 149 15.93 0.21 9.77
N PHE A 150 15.87 -0.38 8.57
CA PHE A 150 15.07 0.14 7.45
C PHE A 150 13.58 0.23 7.79
N ILE A 151 13.01 -0.83 8.36
CA ILE A 151 11.60 -0.85 8.77
C ILE A 151 11.34 0.18 9.87
N SER A 152 12.24 0.25 10.85
CA SER A 152 12.17 1.18 11.99
C SER A 152 12.21 2.66 11.55
N ALA A 153 12.97 2.97 10.51
CA ALA A 153 13.03 4.32 9.95
C ALA A 153 11.71 4.73 9.25
N LEU A 154 10.92 3.76 8.78
CA LEU A 154 9.68 4.01 8.04
C LEU A 154 8.42 3.89 8.90
N LYS A 155 8.49 3.19 10.04
CA LYS A 155 7.35 2.96 10.94
C LYS A 155 7.75 3.17 12.39
N ASN A 156 7.07 4.12 13.02
CA ASN A 156 7.15 4.39 14.47
C ASN A 156 5.92 3.87 15.24
N GLN A 157 4.96 3.24 14.55
CA GLN A 157 3.73 2.70 15.13
C GLN A 157 3.84 1.18 15.29
N SER A 158 2.96 0.61 16.12
CA SER A 158 2.85 -0.85 16.25
C SER A 158 2.53 -1.52 14.91
N VAL A 159 3.38 -2.46 14.51
CA VAL A 159 3.25 -3.20 13.25
C VAL A 159 3.49 -4.70 13.45
N TRP A 160 2.63 -5.50 12.81
CA TRP A 160 2.78 -6.95 12.78
C TRP A 160 4.03 -7.39 12.02
N LEU A 161 4.70 -8.39 12.59
CA LEU A 161 5.75 -9.18 11.96
C LEU A 161 5.19 -10.55 11.55
N GLY A 162 5.86 -11.21 10.61
CA GLY A 162 5.57 -12.59 10.24
C GLY A 162 6.06 -13.61 11.26
N LEU A 163 6.10 -13.27 12.55
CA LEU A 163 6.70 -14.05 13.62
C LEU A 163 5.61 -14.55 14.57
N SER A 164 5.57 -15.85 14.86
CA SER A 164 4.62 -16.46 15.81
C SER A 164 5.14 -17.77 16.41
N ASP A 165 4.70 -18.13 17.61
CA ASP A 165 4.95 -19.44 18.24
C ASP A 165 3.67 -20.25 18.50
N ARG A 166 2.53 -19.84 17.93
CA ARG A 166 1.21 -20.52 17.98
C ARG A 166 1.22 -22.04 17.72
N ASP A 167 2.20 -22.55 16.97
CA ASP A 167 2.34 -23.98 16.70
C ASP A 167 2.82 -24.76 17.94
N LEU A 168 3.71 -24.15 18.72
CA LEU A 168 4.33 -24.70 19.91
C LEU A 168 4.90 -23.54 20.74
N GLU A 169 4.26 -23.27 21.87
CA GLU A 169 4.64 -22.25 22.85
C GLU A 169 6.16 -22.21 23.09
N GLY A 170 6.75 -21.02 23.03
CA GLY A 170 8.19 -20.79 23.19
C GLY A 170 9.03 -21.16 21.96
N THR A 171 8.43 -21.73 20.91
CA THR A 171 9.10 -22.09 19.65
C THR A 171 8.65 -21.17 18.52
N TRP A 172 9.29 -20.00 18.45
CA TRP A 172 9.01 -18.97 17.45
C TRP A 172 9.40 -19.39 16.04
N LYS A 173 8.56 -19.02 15.07
CA LYS A 173 8.79 -19.30 13.64
C LYS A 173 8.38 -18.12 12.77
N TRP A 174 9.14 -17.91 11.71
CA TRP A 174 8.75 -17.03 10.64
C TRP A 174 7.71 -17.69 9.72
N VAL A 175 6.86 -16.86 9.12
CA VAL A 175 5.85 -17.27 8.14
C VAL A 175 6.41 -17.97 6.90
N ASP A 176 7.68 -17.75 6.57
CA ASP A 176 8.41 -18.36 5.45
C ASP A 176 9.30 -19.56 5.87
N GLY A 177 9.42 -19.82 7.17
CA GLY A 177 10.25 -20.89 7.72
C GLY A 177 11.75 -20.60 7.77
N SER A 178 12.20 -19.35 7.58
CA SER A 178 13.61 -18.98 7.70
C SER A 178 14.15 -19.19 9.12
N SER A 179 15.48 -19.27 9.24
CA SER A 179 16.16 -19.30 10.55
C SER A 179 15.95 -17.99 11.30
N LEU A 180 15.71 -18.06 12.60
CA LEU A 180 15.46 -16.89 13.43
C LEU A 180 16.74 -16.09 13.70
N THR A 181 16.72 -14.80 13.32
CA THR A 181 17.53 -13.75 13.94
C THR A 181 16.58 -12.89 14.76
N LEU A 182 16.68 -12.95 16.09
CA LEU A 182 15.69 -12.33 16.99
C LEU A 182 16.20 -10.98 17.50
N PHE A 183 15.31 -9.97 17.47
CA PHE A 183 15.56 -8.62 17.99
C PHE A 183 14.56 -8.25 19.09
N TRP A 184 14.28 -9.20 19.98
CA TRP A 184 13.41 -9.01 21.13
C TRP A 184 13.85 -7.85 22.02
N GLY A 185 12.89 -7.17 22.62
CA GLY A 185 13.14 -6.22 23.70
C GLY A 185 13.70 -6.90 24.95
N SER A 186 14.14 -6.07 25.90
CA SER A 186 14.49 -6.56 27.24
C SER A 186 13.29 -7.31 27.81
N ASP A 187 13.54 -8.51 28.33
CA ASP A 187 12.54 -9.36 28.98
C ASP A 187 11.40 -9.79 28.04
N GLN A 188 11.67 -9.90 26.74
CA GLN A 188 10.73 -10.40 25.73
C GLN A 188 11.31 -11.63 25.02
N PRO A 189 10.46 -12.55 24.51
CA PRO A 189 9.01 -12.58 24.70
C PRO A 189 8.64 -12.97 26.15
N ASP A 190 7.60 -12.37 26.72
CA ASP A 190 7.19 -12.61 28.13
C ASP A 190 5.94 -13.47 28.28
N ASN A 191 5.26 -13.78 27.17
CA ASN A 191 4.01 -14.51 27.12
C ASN A 191 2.98 -14.01 28.15
N SER A 192 2.81 -12.68 28.24
CA SER A 192 1.89 -12.04 29.18
C SER A 192 0.41 -12.26 28.81
N GLY A 193 -0.09 -13.46 29.08
CA GLY A 193 -1.48 -13.85 28.85
C GLY A 193 -1.76 -14.43 27.46
N GLU A 194 -0.95 -15.38 27.01
CA GLU A 194 -1.05 -16.09 25.72
C GLU A 194 -0.81 -15.16 24.52
N GLU A 195 0.44 -14.68 24.44
CA GLU A 195 0.89 -13.71 23.44
C GLU A 195 1.70 -14.38 22.32
N ASP A 196 1.02 -14.97 21.33
CA ASP A 196 1.73 -15.84 20.39
C ASP A 196 2.22 -15.16 19.08
N CYS A 197 2.13 -13.82 18.98
CA CYS A 197 2.41 -13.09 17.73
C CYS A 197 3.37 -11.91 17.93
N GLY A 198 4.43 -11.85 17.10
CA GLY A 198 5.45 -10.80 17.18
C GLY A 198 5.03 -9.49 16.51
N HIS A 199 5.32 -8.38 17.16
CA HIS A 199 5.17 -7.02 16.62
C HIS A 199 6.36 -6.13 16.97
N ILE A 200 6.55 -5.04 16.21
CA ILE A 200 7.41 -3.93 16.64
C ILE A 200 6.55 -2.99 17.50
N ARG A 201 7.02 -2.65 18.70
CA ARG A 201 6.25 -1.85 19.66
C ARG A 201 6.26 -0.36 19.31
N ASN A 202 5.09 0.28 19.42
CA ASN A 202 4.96 1.73 19.24
C ASN A 202 5.89 2.50 20.19
N GLY A 203 6.65 3.46 19.64
CA GLY A 203 7.63 4.25 20.40
C GLY A 203 8.95 3.53 20.72
N PHE A 204 9.12 2.27 20.29
CA PHE A 204 10.37 1.52 20.40
C PHE A 204 10.76 0.95 19.02
N PRO A 205 11.26 1.81 18.11
CA PRO A 205 11.58 1.39 16.74
C PRO A 205 12.57 0.22 16.73
N GLY A 206 12.22 -0.85 16.03
CA GLY A 206 13.08 -2.02 15.82
C GLY A 206 13.19 -2.96 17.01
N VAL A 207 12.45 -2.70 18.09
CA VAL A 207 12.37 -3.57 19.26
C VAL A 207 11.12 -4.41 19.18
N TRP A 208 11.30 -5.74 19.25
CA TRP A 208 10.20 -6.68 19.09
C TRP A 208 9.60 -7.06 20.44
N ASN A 209 8.32 -7.35 20.41
CA ASN A 209 7.50 -7.72 21.58
C ASN A 209 6.51 -8.76 21.08
N ASP A 210 6.14 -9.71 21.92
CA ASP A 210 5.03 -10.62 21.67
C ASP A 210 3.71 -9.95 22.07
N ILE A 211 2.60 -10.29 21.42
CA ILE A 211 1.28 -9.78 21.82
C ILE A 211 0.20 -10.75 21.35
N SER A 212 -0.97 -10.72 22.01
CA SER A 212 -2.14 -11.45 21.55
C SER A 212 -2.41 -11.22 20.06
N CYS A 213 -2.44 -12.31 19.28
CA CYS A 213 -2.66 -12.32 17.83
C CYS A 213 -3.99 -11.66 17.39
N LEU A 214 -4.94 -11.53 18.31
CA LEU A 214 -6.24 -10.89 18.10
C LEU A 214 -6.17 -9.35 18.11
N SER A 215 -5.05 -8.78 18.56
CA SER A 215 -4.82 -7.33 18.56
C SER A 215 -4.96 -6.71 17.17
N SER A 216 -5.48 -5.49 17.08
CA SER A 216 -5.62 -4.79 15.80
C SER A 216 -4.52 -3.76 15.61
N MET A 217 -3.60 -4.01 14.67
CA MET A 217 -2.53 -3.08 14.32
C MET A 217 -2.18 -3.09 12.83
N GLN A 218 -1.33 -2.13 12.43
CA GLN A 218 -0.83 -2.08 11.07
C GLN A 218 0.08 -3.29 10.80
N TRP A 219 0.38 -3.55 9.54
CA TRP A 219 1.22 -4.67 9.15
C TRP A 219 2.10 -4.30 7.96
N ILE A 220 3.14 -5.09 7.77
CA ILE A 220 4.05 -4.96 6.64
C ILE A 220 4.01 -6.28 5.88
N CYS A 221 3.81 -6.19 4.57
CA CYS A 221 3.95 -7.33 3.68
C CYS A 221 5.33 -7.29 3.02
N GLU A 222 5.94 -8.45 2.88
CA GLU A 222 7.20 -8.63 2.19
C GLU A 222 7.04 -9.67 1.08
N LYS A 223 7.73 -9.42 -0.03
CA LYS A 223 7.98 -10.44 -1.04
C LYS A 223 9.38 -10.29 -1.59
N GLU A 224 10.00 -11.41 -1.92
CA GLU A 224 11.25 -11.43 -2.63
C GLU A 224 11.09 -10.67 -3.96
N GLN A 225 12.02 -9.76 -4.21
CA GLN A 225 12.22 -9.21 -5.52
C GLN A 225 12.76 -10.35 -6.38
N MET A 226 12.00 -10.79 -7.38
CA MET A 226 12.53 -11.75 -8.36
C MET A 226 13.81 -11.18 -8.99
N LEU A 227 14.96 -11.63 -8.50
CA LEU A 227 16.26 -11.37 -9.10
C LEU A 227 16.33 -12.25 -10.36
N PHE A 228 16.39 -11.59 -11.51
CA PHE A 228 16.60 -12.24 -12.79
C PHE A 228 18.08 -12.61 -12.87
N VAL A 229 18.38 -13.89 -12.84
CA VAL A 229 19.56 -14.46 -13.50
C VAL A 229 19.05 -15.15 -14.76
#